data_AF-A0A1K1QDB9-F1
#
_entry.id   AF-A0A1K1QDB9-F1
#
_cell.length_a   1.000
_cell.length_b   1.000
_cell.length_c   1.000
_cell.angle_alpha   90.00
_cell.angle_beta   90.00
_cell.angle_gamma   90.00
#
_symmetry.space_group_name_H-M   'P 1'
#
loop_
_entity.id
_entity.type
_entity.pdbx_description
1 polymer ?
#
loop_
_entity_poly.entity_id
_entity_poly.type
_entity_poly.pdbx_seq_one_letter_code
_entity_poly.pdbx_strand_id
1 'polypeptide(L)'
;MIESLLFLFFSIVGSILLITSLIFLVFGIINTSSKLKKIAIGTGIASSLCFGIIVFWYKIAIPSFNKTEFNNYAGVYQLQTIERITENNNSKLELFANGTYNFTGDKSMGLSKKGTWKTGGINGNFEFYDANENLIEYATPFDENGSKKIIFDLYNSNEKRFIKR
;
A
#
# COMPACT_ATOMS: atom_id res chain seq x y z
N MET A 1 1.98 -1.96 8.51
CA MET A 1 2.09 -2.94 9.62
C MET A 1 0.78 -3.68 9.91
N ILE A 2 -0.37 -3.00 9.98
CA ILE A 2 -1.68 -3.65 10.26
C ILE A 2 -2.11 -4.64 9.17
N GLU A 3 -1.78 -4.35 7.92
CA GLU A 3 -2.10 -5.18 6.75
C GLU A 3 -1.47 -6.58 6.85
N SER A 4 -0.15 -6.64 7.09
CA SER A 4 0.58 -7.90 7.25
C SER A 4 0.09 -8.69 8.47
N LEU A 5 -0.30 -7.98 9.54
CA LEU A 5 -0.83 -8.60 10.75
C LEU A 5 -2.21 -9.23 10.51
N LEU A 6 -3.12 -8.52 9.83
CA LEU A 6 -4.44 -9.04 9.46
C LEU A 6 -4.31 -10.26 8.56
N PHE A 7 -3.45 -10.18 7.54
CA PHE A 7 -3.18 -11.31 6.66
C PHE A 7 -2.69 -12.53 7.43
N LEU A 8 -1.69 -12.36 8.30
CA LEU A 8 -1.12 -13.44 9.09
C LEU A 8 -2.17 -14.06 10.03
N PHE A 9 -2.92 -13.23 10.75
CA PHE A 9 -3.96 -13.67 11.67
C PHE A 9 -5.03 -14.52 10.97
N PHE A 10 -5.64 -13.98 9.90
CA PHE A 10 -6.70 -14.70 9.18
C PHE A 10 -6.18 -15.94 8.46
N SER A 11 -4.94 -15.93 7.97
CA SER A 11 -4.33 -17.10 7.33
C SER A 11 -4.12 -18.25 8.32
N ILE A 12 -3.60 -17.95 9.51
CA ILE A 12 -3.36 -18.95 10.56
C ILE A 12 -4.70 -19.51 11.07
N VAL A 13 -5.62 -18.62 11.48
CA VAL A 13 -6.93 -19.03 12.03
C VAL A 13 -7.73 -19.79 10.97
N GLY A 14 -7.79 -19.28 9.74
CA GLY A 14 -8.47 -19.92 8.63
C GLY A 14 -7.92 -21.32 8.34
N SER A 15 -6.61 -21.49 8.35
CA SER A 15 -5.96 -22.78 8.13
C SER A 15 -6.27 -23.80 9.24
N ILE A 16 -6.21 -23.39 10.51
CA ILE A 16 -6.55 -24.26 11.64
C ILE A 16 -8.01 -24.70 11.57
N LEU A 17 -8.93 -23.78 11.25
CA LEU A 17 -10.35 -24.08 11.07
C LEU A 17 -10.58 -25.04 9.88
N LEU A 18 -9.81 -24.90 8.80
CA LEU A 18 -9.90 -25.81 7.65
C LEU A 18 -9.45 -27.23 8.02
N ILE A 19 -8.32 -27.37 8.70
CA ILE A 19 -7.78 -28.67 9.11
C ILE A 19 -8.78 -29.36 10.05
N THR A 20 -9.29 -28.64 11.05
CA THR A 20 -10.30 -29.18 11.97
C THR A 20 -11.61 -29.55 11.26
N SER A 21 -12.06 -28.76 10.29
CA SER A 21 -13.20 -29.07 9.43
C SER A 21 -13.00 -30.40 8.69
N LEU A 22 -11.84 -30.59 8.05
CA LEU A 22 -11.52 -31.82 7.32
C LEU A 22 -11.47 -33.04 8.23
N ILE A 23 -10.86 -32.92 9.41
CA ILE A 23 -10.81 -34.00 10.41
C ILE A 23 -12.24 -34.41 10.81
N PHE A 24 -13.09 -33.44 11.20
CA PHE A 24 -14.47 -33.73 11.58
C PHE A 24 -15.31 -34.29 10.43
N LEU A 25 -15.04 -33.86 9.19
CA LEU A 25 -15.72 -34.38 8.01
C LEU A 25 -15.40 -35.87 7.82
N VAL A 26 -14.13 -36.24 7.84
CA VAL A 26 -13.68 -37.63 7.69
C VAL A 26 -14.28 -38.51 8.79
N PHE A 27 -14.15 -38.11 10.05
CA PHE A 27 -14.76 -38.86 11.16
C PHE A 27 -16.29 -38.90 11.09
N GLY A 28 -16.92 -37.83 10.60
CA GLY A 28 -18.37 -37.78 10.39
C GLY A 28 -18.85 -38.72 9.29
N ILE A 29 -18.05 -38.91 8.24
CA ILE A 29 -18.34 -39.87 7.17
C ILE A 29 -18.16 -41.30 7.70
N ILE A 30 -17.01 -41.62 8.30
CA ILE A 30 -16.70 -42.97 8.82
C ILE A 30 -17.72 -43.42 9.86
N ASN A 31 -18.06 -42.56 10.82
CA ASN A 31 -19.01 -42.90 11.89
C ASN A 31 -20.47 -42.65 11.49
N THR A 32 -20.74 -42.25 10.24
CA THR A 32 -22.08 -41.87 9.75
C THR A 32 -22.79 -40.81 10.61
N SER A 33 -22.04 -40.01 11.37
CA SER A 33 -22.56 -39.08 12.36
C SER A 33 -22.99 -37.76 11.74
N SER A 34 -24.28 -37.46 11.80
CA SER A 34 -24.84 -36.18 11.32
C SER A 34 -24.35 -34.98 12.14
N LYS A 35 -24.10 -35.16 13.44
CA LYS A 35 -23.59 -34.11 14.33
C LYS A 35 -22.18 -33.69 13.92
N LEU A 36 -21.28 -34.64 13.68
CA LEU A 36 -19.91 -34.35 13.25
C LEU A 36 -19.88 -33.67 11.87
N LYS A 37 -20.72 -34.12 10.92
CA LYS A 37 -20.86 -33.48 9.61
C LYS A 37 -21.31 -32.02 9.73
N LYS A 38 -22.26 -31.70 10.62
CA LYS A 38 -22.70 -30.32 10.88
C LYS A 38 -21.57 -29.44 11.44
N ILE A 39 -20.79 -29.96 12.39
CA ILE A 39 -19.62 -29.25 12.94
C ILE A 39 -18.59 -28.99 11.84
N ALA A 40 -18.28 -30.01 11.04
CA ALA A 40 -17.34 -29.90 9.93
C ALA A 40 -17.75 -28.81 8.92
N ILE A 41 -19.03 -28.79 8.52
CA ILE A 41 -19.56 -27.76 7.62
C ILE A 41 -19.46 -26.37 8.27
N GLY A 42 -19.84 -26.24 9.54
CA GLY A 42 -19.78 -24.98 10.27
C GLY A 42 -18.36 -24.40 10.35
N THR A 43 -17.37 -25.22 10.71
CA THR A 43 -15.96 -24.79 10.75
C THR A 43 -15.38 -24.54 9.35
N GLY A 44 -15.83 -25.28 8.34
CA GLY A 44 -15.45 -25.08 6.94
C GLY A 44 -15.96 -23.74 6.39
N ILE A 45 -17.20 -23.36 6.72
CA ILE A 45 -17.75 -22.04 6.38
C ILE A 45 -16.95 -20.95 7.09
N ALA A 46 -16.68 -21.10 8.39
CA ALA A 46 -15.90 -20.13 9.15
C ALA A 46 -14.48 -19.93 8.58
N SER A 47 -13.79 -21.02 8.21
CA SER A 47 -12.51 -20.97 7.52
C SER A 47 -12.59 -20.24 6.19
N SER A 48 -13.60 -20.56 5.38
CA SER A 48 -13.84 -19.91 4.08
C SER A 48 -14.06 -18.41 4.23
N LEU A 49 -14.75 -17.97 5.28
CA LEU A 49 -14.93 -16.56 5.60
C LEU A 49 -13.59 -15.88 5.96
N CYS A 50 -12.70 -16.53 6.72
CA CYS A 50 -11.38 -15.99 7.02
C CYS A 50 -10.58 -15.72 5.73
N PHE A 51 -10.53 -16.69 4.82
CA PHE A 51 -9.86 -16.50 3.52
C PHE A 51 -10.59 -15.50 2.62
N GLY A 52 -11.92 -15.47 2.67
CA GLY A 52 -12.74 -14.51 1.96
C GLY A 52 -12.44 -13.07 2.38
N ILE A 53 -12.24 -12.81 3.68
CA ILE A 53 -11.84 -11.49 4.19
C ILE A 53 -10.47 -11.09 3.64
N ILE A 54 -9.51 -12.02 3.57
CA ILE A 54 -8.20 -11.76 2.96
C ILE A 54 -8.38 -11.34 1.50
N VAL A 55 -9.09 -12.13 0.70
CA VAL A 55 -9.32 -11.81 -0.71
C VAL A 55 -10.01 -10.46 -0.87
N PHE A 56 -11.05 -10.20 -0.09
CA PHE A 56 -11.74 -8.92 -0.07
C PHE A 56 -10.78 -7.76 0.24
N TRP A 57 -9.93 -7.91 1.27
CA TRP A 57 -8.99 -6.87 1.67
C TRP A 57 -8.03 -6.50 0.53
N TYR A 58 -7.40 -7.49 -0.09
CA TYR A 58 -6.37 -7.26 -1.11
C TYR A 58 -6.92 -6.94 -2.50
N LYS A 59 -8.09 -7.47 -2.88
CA LYS A 59 -8.66 -7.25 -4.21
C LYS A 59 -9.63 -6.07 -4.27
N ILE A 60 -10.21 -5.66 -3.14
CA ILE A 60 -11.26 -4.64 -3.12
C ILE A 60 -10.83 -3.47 -2.23
N ALA A 61 -10.54 -3.72 -0.95
CA ALA A 61 -10.29 -2.63 0.00
C ALA A 61 -9.01 -1.85 -0.32
N ILE A 62 -7.87 -2.52 -0.46
CA ILE A 62 -6.58 -1.88 -0.77
C ILE A 62 -6.63 -1.08 -2.08
N PRO A 63 -7.08 -1.64 -3.23
CA PRO A 63 -7.19 -0.87 -4.46
C PRO A 63 -8.12 0.35 -4.33
N SER A 64 -9.22 0.22 -3.57
CA SER A 64 -10.13 1.34 -3.32
C SER A 64 -9.46 2.45 -2.51
N PHE A 65 -8.73 2.10 -1.44
CA PHE A 65 -7.98 3.08 -0.64
C PHE A 65 -6.87 3.73 -1.46
N ASN A 66 -6.11 2.95 -2.23
CA ASN A 66 -5.08 3.48 -3.12
C ASN A 66 -5.65 4.45 -4.15
N LYS A 67 -6.80 4.14 -4.75
CA LYS A 67 -7.47 5.06 -5.69
C LYS A 67 -7.85 6.38 -5.03
N THR A 68 -8.36 6.34 -3.81
CA THR A 68 -8.66 7.55 -3.02
C THR A 68 -7.39 8.34 -2.73
N GLU A 69 -6.32 7.67 -2.31
CA GLU A 69 -5.02 8.30 -2.03
C GLU A 69 -4.38 8.93 -3.28
N PHE A 70 -4.46 8.24 -4.42
CA PHE A 70 -4.04 8.80 -5.72
C PHE A 70 -4.75 10.12 -6.02
N ASN A 71 -6.07 10.19 -5.82
CA ASN A 71 -6.81 11.43 -6.02
C ASN A 71 -6.45 12.51 -4.99
N ASN A 72 -6.22 12.12 -3.73
CA ASN A 72 -5.88 13.04 -2.66
C ASN A 72 -4.52 13.71 -2.90
N TYR A 73 -3.53 12.95 -3.35
CA TYR A 73 -2.15 13.41 -3.54
C TYR A 73 -1.81 13.77 -4.99
N ALA A 74 -2.69 13.52 -5.96
CA ALA A 74 -2.50 14.05 -7.31
C ALA A 74 -2.48 15.57 -7.31
N GLY A 75 -1.54 16.16 -8.04
CA GLY A 75 -1.39 17.59 -8.19
C GLY A 75 0.05 18.01 -8.44
N VAL A 76 0.27 19.32 -8.39
CA VAL A 76 1.55 19.95 -8.68
C VAL A 76 2.24 20.29 -7.37
N TYR A 77 3.47 19.83 -7.23
CA TYR A 77 4.33 20.10 -6.10
C TYR A 77 5.55 20.90 -6.51
N GLN A 78 5.95 21.82 -5.66
CA GLN A 78 7.16 22.62 -5.82
C GLN A 78 8.16 22.28 -4.72
N LEU A 79 9.45 22.24 -5.06
CA LEU A 79 10.49 22.04 -4.08
C LEU A 79 10.50 23.20 -3.08
N GLN A 80 10.34 22.90 -1.79
CA GLN A 80 10.58 23.83 -0.70
C GLN A 80 12.08 23.82 -0.40
N THR A 81 12.78 24.89 -0.79
CA THR A 81 14.17 25.09 -0.41
C THR A 81 14.25 25.33 1.09
N ILE A 82 14.81 24.39 1.84
CA ILE A 82 15.27 24.64 3.21
C ILE A 82 16.51 25.52 3.08
N GLU A 83 16.48 26.68 3.71
CA GLU A 83 17.47 27.75 3.65
C GLU A 83 18.93 27.25 3.56
N ARG A 84 19.53 27.29 2.36
CA ARG A 84 20.99 27.53 2.17
C ARG A 84 21.50 27.67 0.73
N ILE A 85 20.69 27.48 -0.30
CA ILE A 85 21.16 27.71 -1.68
C ILE A 85 20.12 28.55 -2.43
N THR A 86 20.53 29.77 -2.74
CA THR A 86 19.86 30.74 -3.62
C THR A 86 19.94 30.27 -5.06
N GLU A 87 19.47 29.06 -5.36
CA GLU A 87 19.23 28.64 -6.73
C GLU A 87 17.75 28.69 -7.01
N ASN A 88 17.43 29.32 -8.13
CA ASN A 88 16.09 29.47 -8.69
C ASN A 88 15.59 28.08 -9.11
N ASN A 89 15.27 27.24 -8.12
CA ASN A 89 14.95 25.85 -8.30
C ASN A 89 13.50 25.75 -8.76
N ASN A 90 13.31 25.85 -10.08
CA ASN A 90 12.04 25.57 -10.77
C ASN A 90 11.69 24.06 -10.75
N SER A 91 12.15 23.34 -9.73
CA SER A 91 11.93 21.91 -9.57
C SER A 91 10.47 21.63 -9.24
N LYS A 92 9.77 21.03 -10.19
CA LYS A 92 8.35 20.70 -10.11
C LYS A 92 8.15 19.19 -10.20
N LEU A 93 7.39 18.63 -9.27
CA LEU A 93 6.89 17.26 -9.31
C LEU A 93 5.39 17.29 -9.53
N GLU A 94 4.91 16.67 -10.59
CA GLU A 94 3.49 16.56 -10.90
C GLU A 94 3.06 15.11 -10.79
N LEU A 95 2.16 14.84 -9.85
CA LEU A 95 1.58 13.53 -9.62
C LEU A 95 0.21 13.45 -10.26
N PHE A 96 0.00 12.47 -11.13
CA PHE A 96 -1.29 12.21 -11.75
C PHE A 96 -2.05 11.13 -10.99
N ALA A 97 -3.38 11.28 -10.92
CA ALA A 97 -4.27 10.33 -10.26
C ALA A 97 -4.31 8.94 -10.94
N ASN A 98 -3.77 8.82 -12.16
CA ASN A 98 -3.61 7.55 -12.86
C ASN A 98 -2.34 6.78 -12.43
N GLY A 99 -1.59 7.27 -11.42
CA GLY A 99 -0.36 6.64 -10.94
C GLY A 99 0.89 6.95 -11.76
N THR A 100 0.85 7.95 -12.65
CA THR A 100 2.05 8.45 -13.35
C THR A 100 2.54 9.75 -12.74
N TYR A 101 3.81 10.10 -12.96
CA TYR A 101 4.36 11.40 -12.57
C TYR A 101 5.21 12.03 -13.67
N ASN A 102 5.31 13.35 -13.64
CA ASN A 102 6.28 14.14 -14.39
C ASN A 102 7.15 14.93 -13.41
N PHE A 103 8.46 14.91 -13.63
CA PHE A 103 9.40 15.69 -12.85
C PHE A 103 10.17 16.66 -13.76
N THR A 104 10.13 17.93 -13.40
CA THR A 104 10.88 19.01 -14.05
C THR A 104 11.87 19.56 -13.04
N GLY A 105 13.04 18.95 -12.92
CA GLY A 105 14.14 19.46 -12.11
C GLY A 105 15.47 18.85 -12.57
N ASP A 106 16.54 19.10 -11.83
CA ASP A 106 17.87 18.54 -12.14
C ASP A 106 17.92 17.02 -11.86
N LYS A 107 18.68 16.27 -12.67
CA LYS A 107 18.91 14.83 -12.50
C LYS A 107 19.58 14.49 -11.17
N SER A 108 20.33 15.43 -10.60
CA SER A 108 20.93 15.31 -9.27
C SER A 108 19.91 15.04 -8.15
N MET A 109 18.61 15.29 -8.40
CA MET A 109 17.55 14.98 -7.43
C MET A 109 17.16 13.50 -7.36
N GLY A 110 17.69 12.65 -8.25
CA GLY A 110 17.46 11.20 -8.21
C GLY A 110 16.14 10.76 -8.85
N LEU A 111 15.29 11.68 -9.32
CA LEU A 111 14.04 11.36 -10.00
C LEU A 111 14.21 11.36 -11.53
N SER A 112 13.58 10.37 -12.18
CA SER A 112 13.43 10.37 -13.64
C SER A 112 12.47 11.47 -14.08
N LYS A 113 12.61 11.97 -15.32
CA LYS A 113 11.70 13.01 -15.85
C LYS A 113 10.24 12.57 -15.90
N LYS A 114 10.00 11.26 -16.06
CA LYS A 114 8.68 10.63 -16.06
C LYS A 114 8.79 9.24 -15.46
N GLY A 115 7.70 8.75 -14.91
CA GLY A 115 7.60 7.39 -14.39
C GLY A 115 6.24 7.10 -13.76
N THR A 116 6.19 6.08 -12.92
CA THR A 116 4.99 5.75 -12.14
C THR A 116 5.23 5.95 -10.65
N TRP A 117 4.17 6.23 -9.92
CA TRP A 117 4.21 6.30 -8.47
C TRP A 117 3.08 5.45 -7.88
N LYS A 118 3.31 4.90 -6.69
CA LYS A 118 2.34 4.07 -5.97
C LYS A 118 2.16 4.57 -4.55
N THR A 119 0.93 4.50 -4.06
CA THR A 119 0.57 4.77 -2.66
C THR A 119 0.54 3.48 -1.86
N GLY A 120 0.65 3.57 -0.53
CA GLY A 120 0.49 2.41 0.34
C GLY A 120 1.67 1.43 0.30
N GLY A 121 2.86 1.92 -0.06
CA GLY A 121 4.11 1.17 0.09
C GLY A 121 4.44 0.91 1.56
N ILE A 122 5.63 0.36 1.82
CA ILE A 122 6.06 0.04 3.19
C ILE A 122 5.93 1.28 4.10
N ASN A 123 5.19 1.12 5.20
CA ASN A 123 4.88 2.19 6.18
C ASN A 123 4.08 3.38 5.63
N GLY A 124 3.32 3.20 4.54
CA GLY A 124 2.52 4.28 3.93
C GLY A 124 3.34 5.22 3.04
N ASN A 125 4.61 4.90 2.80
CA ASN A 125 5.43 5.65 1.87
C ASN A 125 4.90 5.51 0.43
N PHE A 126 5.17 6.54 -0.36
CA PHE A 126 5.04 6.50 -1.80
C PHE A 126 6.28 5.87 -2.41
N GLU A 127 6.06 5.10 -3.47
CA GLU A 127 7.12 4.43 -4.21
C GLU A 127 7.17 5.01 -5.61
N PHE A 128 8.35 5.45 -6.04
CA PHE A 128 8.57 6.05 -7.36
C PHE A 128 9.35 5.07 -8.24
N TYR A 129 8.89 4.90 -9.46
CA TYR A 129 9.45 3.97 -10.43
C TYR A 129 9.83 4.71 -11.72
N ASP A 130 10.84 4.21 -12.43
CA ASP A 130 11.22 4.73 -13.74
C ASP A 130 10.29 4.20 -14.85
N ALA A 131 10.57 4.58 -16.09
CA ALA A 131 9.82 4.12 -17.26
C ALA A 131 9.96 2.61 -17.54
N ASN A 132 10.96 1.96 -16.96
CA ASN A 132 11.21 0.52 -17.07
C ASN A 132 10.66 -0.25 -15.84
N GLU A 133 9.84 0.40 -15.01
CA GLU A 133 9.27 -0.14 -13.77
C GLU A 133 10.31 -0.52 -12.70
N ASN A 134 11.53 0.03 -12.77
CA ASN A 134 12.50 -0.11 -11.70
C ASN A 134 12.17 0.88 -10.58
N LEU A 135 12.17 0.41 -9.34
CA LEU A 135 12.05 1.26 -8.17
C LEU A 135 13.25 2.22 -8.12
N ILE A 136 12.96 3.53 -8.09
CA ILE A 136 13.94 4.58 -8.00
C ILE A 136 14.10 5.02 -6.54
N GLU A 137 13.00 5.39 -5.90
CA GLU A 137 13.05 6.11 -4.62
C GLU A 137 11.76 5.94 -3.82
N TYR A 138 11.87 6.07 -2.50
CA TYR A 138 10.72 6.16 -1.59
C TYR A 138 10.51 7.61 -1.15
N ALA A 139 9.26 8.00 -0.96
CA ALA A 139 8.93 9.31 -0.42
C ALA A 139 7.86 9.20 0.67
N THR A 140 7.99 9.98 1.74
CA THR A 140 7.00 9.99 2.81
C THR A 140 5.99 11.11 2.58
N PRO A 141 4.69 10.80 2.46
CA PRO A 141 3.66 11.82 2.41
C PRO A 141 3.42 12.43 3.80
N PHE A 142 3.21 13.74 3.84
CA PHE A 142 2.83 14.47 5.05
C PHE A 142 1.67 15.42 4.75
N ASP A 143 0.79 15.61 5.72
CA ASP A 143 -0.21 16.66 5.71
C ASP A 143 0.09 17.60 6.89
N GLU A 144 0.44 18.85 6.60
CA GLU A 144 0.75 19.84 7.63
C GLU A 144 -0.01 21.13 7.32
N ASN A 145 -0.87 21.56 8.24
CA ASN A 145 -1.66 22.79 8.15
C ASN A 145 -2.47 22.92 6.84
N GLY A 146 -3.00 21.81 6.33
CA GLY A 146 -3.77 21.75 5.08
C GLY A 146 -2.91 21.78 3.81
N SER A 147 -1.58 21.79 3.94
CA SER A 147 -0.63 21.66 2.84
C SER A 147 -0.11 20.22 2.76
N LYS A 148 -0.32 19.59 1.60
CA LYS A 148 0.21 18.25 1.31
C LYS A 148 1.66 18.35 0.92
N LYS A 149 2.51 17.54 1.55
CA LYS A 149 3.95 17.50 1.31
C LYS A 149 4.40 16.09 0.97
N ILE A 150 5.47 16.00 0.20
CA ILE A 150 6.17 14.75 -0.13
C ILE A 150 7.63 14.97 0.19
N ILE A 151 8.20 14.13 1.06
CA ILE A 151 9.58 14.24 1.49
C ILE A 151 10.35 13.03 1.01
N PHE A 152 11.39 13.27 0.22
CA PHE A 152 12.39 12.28 -0.14
C PHE A 152 13.55 12.36 0.84
N ASP A 153 14.21 11.23 1.10
CA ASP A 153 15.39 11.15 1.96
C ASP A 153 15.14 11.66 3.40
N LEU A 154 13.97 11.37 4.00
CA LEU A 154 13.52 11.90 5.30
C LEU A 154 14.55 11.82 6.45
N TYR A 155 15.45 10.84 6.43
CA TYR A 155 16.47 10.65 7.48
C TYR A 155 17.86 11.17 7.11
N ASN A 156 17.99 11.83 5.95
CA ASN A 156 19.23 12.40 5.46
C ASN A 156 19.25 13.92 5.71
N SER A 157 20.43 14.48 5.97
CA SER A 157 20.60 15.95 6.06
C SER A 157 20.29 16.67 4.75
N ASN A 158 20.20 15.93 3.64
CA ASN A 158 19.84 16.44 2.31
C ASN A 158 18.39 16.13 1.93
N GLU A 159 17.45 16.12 2.89
CA GLU A 159 16.03 15.87 2.61
C GLU A 159 15.49 16.81 1.52
N LYS A 160 14.69 16.26 0.61
CA LYS A 160 14.06 17.04 -0.47
C LYS A 160 12.57 17.09 -0.21
N ARG A 161 12.07 18.27 0.11
CA ARG A 161 10.67 18.49 0.48
C ARG A 161 9.92 19.15 -0.67
N PHE A 162 8.83 18.53 -1.10
CA PHE A 162 7.94 19.04 -2.13
C PHE A 162 6.59 19.42 -1.51
N ILE A 163 6.10 20.63 -1.75
CA ILE A 163 4.81 21.12 -1.23
C ILE A 163 3.82 21.29 -2.38
N LYS A 164 2.60 20.78 -2.19
CA LYS A 164 1.49 20.91 -3.13
C LYS A 164 1.03 22.36 -3.22
N ARG A 165 0.91 22.87 -4.45
CA ARG A 165 0.39 24.20 -4.76
C ARG A 165 -1.12 24.19 -4.98
#